data_AF-A0A0F5QLB7-F1
#
_entry.id   AF-A0A0F5QLB7-F1
#
_cell.length_a   1.000
_cell.length_b   1.000
_cell.length_c   1.000
_cell.angle_alpha   90.00
_cell.angle_beta   90.00
_cell.angle_gamma   90.00
#
_symmetry.space_group_name_H-M   'P 1'
#
loop_
_entity.id
_entity.type
_entity.pdbx_description
1 polymer ?
#
loop_
_entity_poly.entity_id
_entity_poly.type
_entity_poly.pdbx_seq_one_letter_code
_entity_poly.pdbx_strand_id
1 'polypeptide(L)'
;MFTPASGTATFDLDHGERQIALEYLADAWNCAEEDGLQSAALAHASLFAALATFVKMHGDEATADLVAMLPDRIRSGEYNLDRILQ
;
A
#
# COMPACT_ATOMS: atom_id res chain seq x y z
N MET A 1 32.84 23.63 11.60
CA MET A 1 31.73 23.00 12.35
C MET A 1 30.78 22.40 11.33
N PHE A 2 31.06 21.16 10.89
CA PHE A 2 30.26 20.49 9.87
C PHE A 2 29.11 19.74 10.54
N THR A 3 27.89 20.12 10.23
CA THR A 3 26.67 19.44 10.65
C THR A 3 26.18 18.60 9.46
N PRO A 4 26.15 17.25 9.53
CA PRO A 4 25.64 16.46 8.44
C PRO A 4 24.11 16.45 8.46
N ALA A 5 23.56 16.46 7.26
CA ALA A 5 22.16 16.38 6.89
C ALA A 5 21.33 15.41 7.76
N SER A 6 20.39 15.95 8.53
CA SER A 6 19.30 15.19 9.15
C SER A 6 18.16 14.86 8.16
N GLY A 7 18.34 15.15 6.86
CA GLY A 7 17.30 14.97 5.84
C GLY A 7 17.25 13.60 5.18
N THR A 8 18.30 12.78 5.30
CA THR A 8 18.41 11.49 4.57
C THR A 8 17.91 10.29 5.38
N ALA A 9 17.93 10.37 6.71
CA ALA A 9 17.57 9.24 7.58
C ALA A 9 16.07 8.92 7.61
N THR A 10 15.20 9.92 7.44
CA THR A 10 13.73 9.73 7.49
C THR A 10 13.18 8.96 6.30
N PHE A 11 13.76 9.15 5.10
CA PHE A 11 13.33 8.45 3.89
C PHE A 11 13.73 6.97 3.89
N ASP A 12 14.89 6.65 4.47
CA ASP A 12 15.39 5.27 4.59
C ASP A 12 14.57 4.47 5.62
N LEU A 13 14.17 5.11 6.73
CA LEU A 13 13.25 4.53 7.71
C LEU A 13 11.85 4.29 7.12
N ASP A 14 11.24 5.26 6.42
CA ASP A 14 9.92 5.09 5.80
C ASP A 14 9.91 3.94 4.77
N HIS A 15 11.01 3.79 4.03
CA HIS A 15 11.17 2.69 3.09
C HIS A 15 11.32 1.33 3.80
N GLY A 16 12.09 1.28 4.89
CA GLY A 16 12.25 0.08 5.71
C GLY A 16 10.95 -0.33 6.42
N GLU A 17 10.23 0.62 7.01
CA GLU A 17 8.92 0.36 7.65
C GLU A 17 7.89 -0.14 6.63
N ARG A 18 7.86 0.45 5.43
CA ARG A 18 7.00 -0.02 4.34
C ARG A 18 7.36 -1.44 3.91
N GLN A 19 8.65 -1.75 3.77
CA GLN A 19 9.10 -3.09 3.38
C GLN A 19 8.67 -4.14 4.41
N ILE A 20 8.88 -3.86 5.70
CA ILE A 20 8.47 -4.75 6.78
C ILE A 20 6.95 -4.96 6.76
N ALA A 21 6.17 -3.89 6.58
CA ALA A 21 4.71 -4.00 6.47
C ALA A 21 4.26 -4.86 5.28
N LEU A 22 4.96 -4.78 4.15
CA LEU A 22 4.70 -5.64 2.99
C LEU A 22 5.03 -7.11 3.28
N GLU A 23 6.10 -7.40 4.01
CA GLU A 23 6.44 -8.77 4.43
C GLU A 23 5.35 -9.36 5.35
N TYR A 24 4.87 -8.59 6.34
CA TYR A 24 3.74 -9.02 7.17
C TYR A 24 2.48 -9.28 6.34
N LEU A 25 2.20 -8.44 5.34
CA LEU A 25 1.04 -8.62 4.48
C LEU A 25 1.19 -9.86 3.59
N ALA A 26 2.39 -10.13 3.07
CA ALA A 26 2.68 -11.32 2.27
C ALA A 26 2.51 -12.61 3.09
N ASP A 27 3.00 -12.62 4.34
CA ASP A 27 2.82 -13.75 5.26
C ASP A 27 1.33 -14.01 5.55
N ALA A 28 0.58 -12.95 5.85
CA ALA A 28 -0.87 -13.03 6.03
C ALA A 28 -1.60 -13.56 4.78
N TRP A 29 -1.12 -13.21 3.59
CA TRP A 29 -1.65 -13.73 2.32
C TRP A 29 -1.39 -15.23 2.17
N ASN A 30 -0.17 -15.69 2.45
CA ASN A 30 0.18 -17.10 2.39
C ASN A 30 -0.69 -17.91 3.36
N CYS A 31 -0.81 -17.48 4.62
CA CYS A 31 -1.65 -18.16 5.60
C CYS A 31 -3.13 -18.22 5.18
N ALA A 32 -3.66 -17.13 4.62
CA ALA A 32 -5.03 -17.10 4.13
C ALA A 32 -5.25 -18.08 2.96
N GLU A 33 -4.29 -18.21 2.05
CA GLU A 33 -4.34 -19.18 0.95
C GLU A 33 -4.23 -20.61 1.45
N GLU A 34 -3.38 -20.87 2.46
CA GLU A 34 -3.29 -22.17 3.14
C GLU A 34 -4.62 -22.59 3.80
N ASP A 35 -5.35 -21.63 4.38
CA ASP A 35 -6.68 -21.83 4.95
C ASP A 35 -7.79 -21.97 3.89
N GLY A 36 -7.45 -21.84 2.60
CA GLY A 36 -8.38 -21.94 1.47
C GLY A 36 -9.21 -20.67 1.22
N LEU A 37 -8.81 -19.53 1.79
CA LEU A 37 -9.45 -18.25 1.55
C LEU A 37 -9.17 -17.77 0.11
N GLN A 38 -10.18 -17.19 -0.52
CA GLN A 38 -10.02 -16.62 -1.85
C GLN A 38 -9.16 -15.35 -1.77
N SER A 39 -8.10 -15.27 -2.56
CA SER A 39 -7.19 -14.12 -2.59
C SER A 39 -7.91 -12.81 -2.95
N ALA A 40 -9.02 -12.89 -3.70
CA ALA A 40 -9.91 -11.75 -3.98
C ALA A 40 -10.66 -11.23 -2.74
N ALA A 41 -11.07 -12.13 -1.83
CA ALA A 41 -11.71 -11.73 -0.58
C ALA A 41 -10.71 -11.03 0.35
N LEU A 42 -9.48 -11.54 0.41
CA LEU A 42 -8.41 -10.90 1.16
C LEU A 42 -8.05 -9.52 0.58
N ALA A 43 -7.96 -9.40 -0.75
CA ALA A 43 -7.72 -8.11 -1.41
C ALA A 43 -8.78 -7.06 -1.04
N HIS A 44 -10.07 -7.43 -1.04
CA HIS A 44 -11.14 -6.52 -0.61
C HIS A 44 -11.02 -6.12 0.86
N ALA A 45 -10.71 -7.08 1.74
CA ALA A 45 -10.52 -6.80 3.17
C ALA A 45 -9.33 -5.87 3.41
N SER A 46 -8.20 -6.09 2.74
CA SER A 46 -7.01 -5.25 2.83
C SER A 46 -7.28 -3.84 2.29
N LEU A 47 -8.02 -3.71 1.19
CA LEU A 47 -8.41 -2.40 0.66
C LEU A 47 -9.28 -1.63 1.66
N PHE A 48 -10.28 -2.30 2.25
CA PHE A 48 -11.10 -1.68 3.29
C PHE A 48 -10.27 -1.24 4.50
N ALA A 49 -9.38 -2.09 4.99
CA ALA A 49 -8.50 -1.78 6.13
C ALA A 49 -7.59 -0.58 5.82
N ALA A 50 -7.01 -0.53 4.61
CA ALA A 50 -6.18 0.58 4.16
C ALA A 50 -6.98 1.90 4.11
N LEU A 51 -8.16 1.90 3.47
CA LEU A 51 -9.02 3.07 3.39
C LEU A 51 -9.48 3.54 4.77
N ALA A 52 -9.92 2.64 5.65
CA ALA A 52 -10.31 2.98 7.01
C ALA A 52 -9.15 3.62 7.81
N THR A 53 -7.92 3.15 7.58
CA THR A 53 -6.71 3.71 8.18
C THR A 53 -6.43 5.12 7.65
N PHE A 54 -6.58 5.34 6.34
CA PHE A 54 -6.45 6.69 5.76
C PHE A 54 -7.53 7.65 6.26
N VAL A 55 -8.79 7.22 6.35
CA VAL A 55 -9.87 8.05 6.91
C VAL A 55 -9.55 8.42 8.36
N LYS A 56 -9.05 7.49 9.16
CA LYS A 56 -8.66 7.76 10.55
C LYS A 56 -7.48 8.74 10.67
N MET A 57 -6.51 8.68 9.76
CA MET A 57 -5.30 9.52 9.82
C MET A 57 -5.49 10.89 9.18
N HIS A 58 -6.25 10.98 8.09
CA HIS A 58 -6.34 12.15 7.22
C HIS A 58 -7.76 12.72 7.08
N GLY A 59 -8.78 11.98 7.52
CA GLY A 59 -10.19 12.36 7.38
C GLY A 59 -10.84 11.81 6.11
N ASP A 60 -12.17 11.89 6.06
CA ASP A 60 -12.99 11.35 4.98
C ASP A 60 -12.69 12.03 3.63
N GLU A 61 -12.68 13.36 3.58
CA GLU A 61 -12.48 14.11 2.33
C GLU A 61 -11.09 13.88 1.71
N ALA A 62 -10.04 13.91 2.54
CA ALA A 62 -8.68 13.64 2.07
C ALA A 62 -8.52 12.22 1.51
N THR A 63 -9.22 11.25 2.11
CA THR A 63 -9.23 9.88 1.60
C THR A 63 -10.02 9.78 0.29
N ALA A 64 -11.14 10.49 0.18
CA ALA A 64 -11.93 10.54 -1.04
C ALA A 64 -11.15 11.12 -2.22
N ASP A 65 -10.41 12.22 -2.00
CA ASP A 65 -9.52 12.81 -3.01
C ASP A 65 -8.42 11.84 -3.46
N LEU A 66 -7.79 11.13 -2.51
CA LEU A 66 -6.78 10.10 -2.81
C LEU A 66 -7.38 8.99 -3.67
N VAL A 67 -8.57 8.50 -3.31
CA VAL A 67 -9.26 7.44 -4.03
C VAL A 67 -9.72 7.90 -5.41
N ALA A 68 -10.10 9.17 -5.57
CA ALA A 68 -10.50 9.73 -6.86
C ALA A 68 -9.39 9.66 -7.92
N MET A 69 -8.12 9.59 -7.51
CA MET A 69 -6.97 9.42 -8.41
C MET A 69 -6.73 7.96 -8.84
N LEU A 70 -7.25 6.97 -8.10
CA LEU A 70 -7.01 5.54 -8.37
C LEU A 70 -7.55 5.08 -9.74
N PRO A 71 -8.78 5.44 -10.17
CA PRO A 71 -9.32 5.00 -11.45
C PRO A 71 -8.43 5.37 -12.64
N ASP A 72 -7.88 6.58 -12.66
CA ASP A 72 -6.97 7.03 -13.71
C ASP A 72 -5.66 6.24 -13.71
N ARG A 73 -5.08 5.98 -12.53
CA ARG A 73 -3.87 5.16 -12.40
C ARG A 73 -4.08 3.71 -12.83
N ILE A 74 -5.23 3.12 -12.47
CA ILE A 74 -5.62 1.76 -12.90
C ILE A 74 -5.77 1.70 -14.42
N ARG A 75 -6.46 2.67 -15.04
CA ARG A 75 -6.63 2.74 -16.49
C ARG A 75 -5.33 3.02 -17.23
N SER A 76 -4.41 3.77 -16.61
CA SER A 76 -3.05 3.98 -17.13
C SER A 76 -2.25 2.66 -17.19
N GLY A 77 -2.67 1.65 -16.42
CA GLY A 77 -2.01 0.34 -16.34
C GLY A 77 -0.90 0.31 -15.30
N GLU A 78 -0.83 1.28 -14.39
CA GLU A 78 0.19 1.35 -13.34
C GLU A 78 0.15 0.15 -12.39
N TYR A 79 -1.01 -0.50 -12.30
CA TYR A 79 -1.23 -1.72 -11.50
C TYR A 79 -1.40 -2.98 -12.36
N ASN A 80 -1.32 -2.85 -13.70
CA ASN A 80 -1.42 -3.99 -14.60
C ASN A 80 0.00 -4.49 -14.92
N LEU A 81 0.49 -5.42 -14.10
CA LEU A 81 1.81 -6.03 -14.24
C LEU A 81 1.98 -6.80 -15.56
N ASP A 82 0.89 -7.20 -16.21
CA ASP A 82 0.90 -7.92 -17.49
C ASP A 82 1.29 -7.00 -18.67
N ARG A 83 0.99 -5.69 -18.56
CA ARG A 83 1.27 -4.69 -19.59
C ARG A 83 2.75 -4.29 -19.68
N ILE A 84 3.55 -4.60 -18.65
CA ILE A 84 4.99 -4.28 -18.60
C ILE A 84 5.81 -5.30 -19.41
N LEU A 85 5.20 -6.42 -19.83
CA LEU A 85 5.85 -7.52 -20.53
C LEU A 85 5.55 -7.56 -22.05
N GLN A 86 4.84 -6.57 -22.61
CA GLN A 86 4.59 -6.42 -24.06
C GLN A 86 5.41 -5.28 -24.66
#